data_AF-A0A7S0VKG0-F1
#
_entry.id   AF-A0A7S0VKG0-F1
#
_cell.length_a   1.000
_cell.length_b   1.000
_cell.length_c   1.000
_cell.angle_alpha   90.00
_cell.angle_beta   90.00
_cell.angle_gamma   90.00
#
_symmetry.space_group_name_H-M   'P 1'
#
loop_
_entity.id
_entity.type
_entity.pdbx_description
1 polymer ?
#
loop_
_entity_poly.entity_id
_entity_poly.type
_entity_poly.pdbx_seq_one_letter_code
_entity_poly.pdbx_strand_id
1 'polypeptide(L)'
;MGACQAKQSSDSAATCPVAHASSNDTSLFKKLGGHAAVNAVVDDFYNRIMKDPSLIPFFAGVDMASQRKKQASFMMYVFGGPDAYKGKDLYTAHKELIEKKGMKEVHFDAVAGHLKDALLGCGVSKDLTNEVLSVVATTKPIIFGKDAQKQTLFQRVGGHAAVKATVDNFYDRIMADSSLKPFFEGIDMSTQRKKQASFMMYVFGGPEQYKGKDMYTAHKDLIEKKGMTEVHFDKVAGHLQDALLSLGVQKDLVAEVIAVVATTKPLIFGKEAAPKETLFQRLGGH
;
A
#
# COMPACT_ATOMS: atom_id res chain seq x y z
N MET A 1 12.82 -57.12 -27.75
CA MET A 1 13.67 -55.97 -27.35
C MET A 1 12.74 -54.77 -27.23
N GLY A 2 12.40 -54.40 -25.99
CA GLY A 2 11.36 -53.40 -25.70
C GLY A 2 11.92 -51.98 -25.69
N ALA A 3 11.25 -51.07 -26.39
CA ALA A 3 11.54 -49.65 -26.36
C ALA A 3 11.03 -49.03 -25.05
N CYS A 4 11.92 -48.39 -24.31
CA CYS A 4 11.60 -47.66 -23.08
C CYS A 4 11.15 -46.25 -23.47
N GLN A 5 9.84 -45.99 -23.41
CA GLN A 5 9.30 -44.64 -23.56
C GLN A 5 9.50 -43.87 -22.25
N ALA A 6 10.19 -42.73 -22.36
CA ALA A 6 10.31 -41.74 -21.31
C ALA A 6 8.92 -41.20 -20.93
N LYS A 7 8.53 -41.36 -19.67
CA LYS A 7 7.38 -40.65 -19.11
C LYS A 7 7.74 -39.18 -18.99
N GLN A 8 7.12 -38.35 -19.82
CA GLN A 8 6.97 -36.92 -19.59
C GLN A 8 6.21 -36.74 -18.27
N SER A 9 6.89 -36.17 -17.27
CA SER A 9 6.24 -35.63 -16.07
C SER A 9 5.52 -34.34 -16.48
N SER A 10 4.20 -34.40 -16.51
CA SER A 10 3.33 -33.25 -16.74
C SER A 10 3.52 -32.19 -15.65
N ASP A 11 3.82 -30.96 -16.06
CA ASP A 11 3.71 -29.75 -15.26
C ASP A 11 2.30 -29.66 -14.65
N SER A 12 2.22 -29.74 -13.33
CA SER A 12 1.04 -29.32 -12.57
C SER A 12 1.34 -27.94 -12.02
N ALA A 13 0.94 -26.89 -12.74
CA ALA A 13 0.88 -25.55 -12.19
C ALA A 13 -0.19 -25.56 -11.09
N ALA A 14 0.25 -25.59 -9.83
CA ALA A 14 -0.65 -25.45 -8.70
C ALA A 14 -1.37 -24.10 -8.84
N THR A 15 -2.65 -24.13 -9.19
CA THR A 15 -3.51 -22.95 -9.26
C THR A 15 -3.54 -22.30 -7.88
N CYS A 16 -3.12 -21.04 -7.78
CA CYS A 16 -3.10 -20.32 -6.52
C CYS A 16 -4.52 -20.33 -5.91
N PRO A 17 -4.68 -20.60 -4.61
CA PRO A 17 -5.96 -20.58 -3.94
C PRO A 17 -6.38 -19.13 -3.67
N VAL A 18 -6.58 -18.34 -4.73
CA VAL A 18 -7.11 -16.98 -4.60
C VAL A 18 -8.62 -17.09 -4.57
N ALA A 19 -9.20 -16.82 -3.39
CA ALA A 19 -10.63 -16.61 -3.27
C ALA A 19 -11.02 -15.37 -4.10
N HIS A 20 -12.16 -15.40 -4.77
CA HIS A 20 -12.69 -14.20 -5.40
C HIS A 20 -12.89 -13.14 -4.30
N ALA A 21 -12.18 -12.01 -4.43
CA ALA A 21 -12.16 -10.95 -3.43
C ALA A 21 -13.59 -10.61 -2.97
N SER A 22 -13.88 -10.82 -1.68
CA SER A 22 -15.14 -10.38 -1.11
C SER A 22 -15.05 -8.87 -0.88
N SER A 23 -15.93 -8.11 -1.52
CA SER A 23 -16.01 -6.64 -1.38
C SER A 23 -16.24 -6.14 0.06
N ASN A 24 -16.55 -7.03 1.00
CA ASN A 24 -16.73 -6.71 2.42
C ASN A 24 -15.44 -6.81 3.26
N ASP A 25 -14.33 -7.26 2.67
CA ASP A 25 -13.07 -7.44 3.38
C ASP A 25 -12.29 -6.12 3.53
N THR A 26 -11.87 -5.84 4.76
CA THR A 26 -11.41 -4.52 5.23
C THR A 26 -9.90 -4.30 5.10
N SER A 27 -9.13 -5.35 4.82
CA SER A 27 -7.69 -5.27 4.61
C SER A 27 -7.30 -5.91 3.27
N LEU A 28 -6.25 -5.37 2.65
CA LEU A 28 -5.66 -5.95 1.44
C LEU A 28 -5.32 -7.44 1.63
N PHE A 29 -4.85 -7.80 2.82
CA PHE A 29 -4.56 -9.18 3.19
C PHE A 29 -5.79 -10.09 3.05
N LYS A 30 -6.95 -9.67 3.58
CA LYS A 30 -8.20 -10.44 3.45
C LYS A 30 -8.73 -10.45 2.02
N LYS A 31 -8.75 -9.28 1.35
CA LYS A 31 -9.15 -9.15 -0.06
C LYS A 31 -8.37 -10.08 -0.98
N LEU A 32 -7.08 -10.31 -0.69
CA LEU A 32 -6.22 -11.24 -1.44
C LEU A 32 -6.54 -12.71 -1.18
N GLY A 33 -7.25 -13.06 -0.11
CA GLY A 33 -7.52 -14.44 0.31
C GLY A 33 -6.70 -14.93 1.50
N GLY A 34 -6.08 -14.02 2.26
CA GLY A 34 -5.38 -14.32 3.50
C GLY A 34 -4.07 -15.09 3.32
N HIS A 35 -3.69 -15.88 4.34
CA HIS A 35 -2.38 -16.56 4.38
C HIS A 35 -2.11 -17.44 3.16
N ALA A 36 -3.10 -18.27 2.77
CA ALA A 36 -2.93 -19.23 1.68
C ALA A 36 -2.64 -18.54 0.34
N ALA A 37 -3.41 -17.50 0.01
CA ALA A 37 -3.25 -16.77 -1.23
C ALA A 37 -1.94 -15.96 -1.25
N VAL A 38 -1.60 -15.26 -0.16
CA VAL A 38 -0.35 -14.48 -0.09
C VAL A 38 0.87 -15.40 -0.20
N ASN A 39 0.86 -16.57 0.44
CA ASN A 39 1.94 -17.55 0.29
C ASN A 39 2.08 -18.02 -1.17
N ALA A 40 0.97 -18.37 -1.83
CA ALA A 40 0.99 -18.82 -3.22
C ALA A 40 1.49 -17.74 -4.19
N VAL A 41 1.05 -16.48 -4.00
CA VAL A 41 1.54 -15.33 -4.79
C VAL A 41 3.04 -15.14 -4.59
N VAL A 42 3.53 -15.19 -3.34
CA VAL A 42 4.97 -15.07 -3.06
C VAL A 42 5.76 -16.22 -3.68
N ASP A 43 5.17 -17.42 -3.72
CA ASP A 43 5.82 -18.55 -4.35
C ASP A 43 5.96 -18.40 -5.87
N ASP A 44 4.90 -18.00 -6.56
CA ASP A 44 4.97 -17.72 -8.01
C ASP A 44 5.89 -16.52 -8.30
N PHE A 45 5.80 -15.46 -7.48
CA PHE A 45 6.65 -14.27 -7.58
C PHE A 45 8.14 -14.60 -7.57
N TYR A 46 8.61 -15.41 -6.62
CA TYR A 46 10.01 -15.81 -6.61
C TYR A 46 10.35 -16.81 -7.71
N ASN A 47 9.41 -17.64 -8.17
CA ASN A 47 9.65 -18.49 -9.35
C ASN A 47 9.93 -17.65 -10.60
N ARG A 48 9.29 -16.48 -10.73
CA ARG A 48 9.55 -15.52 -11.80
C ARG A 48 10.88 -14.79 -11.62
N ILE A 49 11.15 -14.27 -10.41
CA ILE A 49 12.44 -13.63 -10.09
C ILE A 49 13.62 -14.54 -10.38
N MET A 50 13.54 -15.82 -10.01
CA MET A 50 14.62 -16.79 -10.23
C MET A 50 14.83 -17.17 -11.71
N LYS A 51 14.00 -16.66 -12.61
CA LYS A 51 14.15 -16.76 -14.07
C LYS A 51 14.60 -15.45 -14.71
N ASP A 52 14.64 -14.34 -13.96
CA ASP A 52 15.05 -13.03 -14.45
C ASP A 52 16.59 -12.85 -14.32
N PRO A 53 17.33 -12.82 -15.42
CA PRO A 53 18.79 -12.70 -15.39
C PRO A 53 19.28 -11.37 -14.80
N SER A 54 18.44 -10.32 -14.78
CA SER A 54 18.78 -9.05 -14.15
C SER A 54 18.65 -9.08 -12.61
N LEU A 55 17.90 -10.04 -12.05
CA LEU A 55 17.61 -10.12 -10.62
C LEU A 55 18.32 -11.28 -9.91
N ILE A 56 18.48 -12.43 -10.57
CA ILE A 56 19.11 -13.63 -9.99
C ILE A 56 20.45 -13.34 -9.28
N PRO A 57 21.36 -12.49 -9.79
CA PRO A 57 22.63 -12.21 -9.13
C PRO A 57 22.50 -11.67 -7.70
N PHE A 58 21.42 -10.96 -7.36
CA PHE A 58 21.21 -10.44 -6.01
C PHE A 58 20.94 -11.55 -4.98
N PHE A 59 20.42 -12.70 -5.43
CA PHE A 59 20.04 -13.85 -4.62
C PHE A 59 21.12 -14.94 -4.52
N ALA A 60 22.30 -14.73 -5.10
CA ALA A 60 23.41 -15.67 -4.98
C ALA A 60 23.76 -15.94 -3.50
N GLY A 61 23.73 -17.22 -3.09
CA GLY A 61 24.00 -17.67 -1.72
C GLY A 61 22.87 -17.44 -0.71
N VAL A 62 21.68 -17.03 -1.17
CA VAL A 62 20.51 -16.82 -0.31
C VAL A 62 19.72 -18.12 -0.16
N ASP A 63 19.31 -18.45 1.07
CA ASP A 63 18.30 -19.49 1.31
C ASP A 63 16.94 -19.00 0.82
N MET A 64 16.54 -19.46 -0.37
CA MET A 64 15.30 -19.04 -1.00
C MET A 64 14.05 -19.54 -0.28
N ALA A 65 14.11 -20.65 0.46
CA ALA A 65 12.97 -21.14 1.22
C ALA A 65 12.70 -20.22 2.43
N SER A 66 13.75 -19.83 3.14
CA SER A 66 13.67 -18.83 4.21
C SER A 66 13.24 -17.46 3.68
N GLN A 67 13.81 -17.03 2.55
CA GLN A 67 13.49 -15.74 1.94
C GLN A 67 12.02 -15.64 1.51
N ARG A 68 11.44 -16.69 0.92
CA ARG A 68 10.00 -16.76 0.59
C ARG A 68 9.13 -16.59 1.82
N LYS A 69 9.40 -17.35 2.89
CA LYS A 69 8.65 -17.25 4.16
C LYS A 69 8.72 -15.84 4.76
N LYS A 70 9.91 -15.23 4.75
CA LYS A 70 10.12 -13.88 5.27
C LYS A 70 9.37 -12.82 4.44
N GLN A 71 9.43 -12.92 3.11
CA GLN A 71 8.69 -12.02 2.22
C GLN A 71 7.18 -12.15 2.41
N ALA A 72 6.67 -13.37 2.54
CA ALA A 72 5.26 -13.62 2.82
C ALA A 72 4.84 -12.99 4.16
N SER A 73 5.61 -13.19 5.23
CA SER A 73 5.35 -12.55 6.53
C SER A 73 5.34 -11.02 6.44
N PHE A 74 6.30 -10.42 5.71
CA PHE A 74 6.32 -8.97 5.49
C PHE A 74 5.10 -8.46 4.72
N MET A 75 4.74 -9.12 3.61
CA MET A 75 3.58 -8.75 2.80
C MET A 75 2.27 -8.88 3.59
N MET A 76 2.10 -9.95 4.36
CA MET A 76 0.93 -10.12 5.23
C MET A 76 0.83 -8.96 6.22
N TYR A 77 1.92 -8.59 6.88
CA TYR A 77 1.97 -7.47 7.81
C TYR A 77 1.62 -6.13 7.13
N VAL A 78 2.27 -5.81 6.00
CA VAL A 78 2.04 -4.56 5.26
C VAL A 78 0.62 -4.47 4.68
N PHE A 79 0.00 -5.59 4.31
CA PHE A 79 -1.36 -5.61 3.79
C PHE A 79 -2.45 -5.68 4.88
N GLY A 80 -2.08 -5.62 6.15
CA GLY A 80 -3.01 -5.52 7.28
C GLY A 80 -3.46 -6.89 7.78
N GLY A 81 -2.60 -7.88 7.66
CA GLY A 81 -2.73 -9.17 8.32
C GLY A 81 -2.55 -9.05 9.84
N PRO A 82 -2.92 -10.11 10.57
CA PRO A 82 -2.96 -10.09 12.03
C PRO A 82 -1.58 -10.15 12.69
N ASP A 83 -0.57 -10.60 11.95
CA ASP A 83 0.75 -10.92 12.48
C ASP A 83 1.72 -9.73 12.34
N ALA A 84 2.47 -9.44 13.40
CA ALA A 84 3.54 -8.45 13.38
C ALA A 84 4.78 -8.98 12.64
N TYR A 85 5.45 -8.10 11.90
CA TYR A 85 6.71 -8.43 11.23
C TYR A 85 7.92 -8.23 12.17
N LYS A 86 8.79 -9.25 12.24
CA LYS A 86 9.96 -9.28 13.14
C LYS A 86 11.30 -9.19 12.39
N GLY A 87 11.27 -8.97 11.08
CA GLY A 87 12.48 -8.89 10.27
C GLY A 87 13.11 -7.51 10.28
N LYS A 88 14.25 -7.38 9.57
CA LYS A 88 14.90 -6.10 9.28
C LYS A 88 13.93 -5.18 8.52
N ASP A 89 14.02 -3.88 8.80
CA ASP A 89 13.34 -2.84 8.03
C ASP A 89 13.82 -2.82 6.57
N LEU A 90 13.03 -2.18 5.70
CA LEU A 90 13.24 -2.19 4.25
C LEU A 90 14.61 -1.64 3.84
N TYR A 91 15.08 -0.53 4.41
CA TYR A 91 16.37 0.03 4.07
C TYR A 91 17.51 -0.87 4.54
N THR A 92 17.51 -1.27 5.82
CA THR A 92 18.59 -2.10 6.38
C THR A 92 18.68 -3.45 5.68
N ALA A 93 17.55 -4.01 5.22
CA ALA A 93 17.53 -5.24 4.44
C ALA A 93 18.17 -5.08 3.05
N HIS A 94 18.02 -3.91 2.40
CA HIS A 94 18.44 -3.69 1.00
C HIS A 94 19.74 -2.88 0.85
N LYS A 95 20.21 -2.22 1.92
CA LYS A 95 21.39 -1.34 1.90
C LYS A 95 22.62 -1.99 1.25
N GLU A 96 22.97 -3.21 1.66
CA GLU A 96 24.14 -3.90 1.08
C GLU A 96 23.94 -4.28 -0.38
N LEU A 97 22.70 -4.58 -0.81
CA LEU A 97 22.41 -4.86 -2.22
C LEU A 97 22.63 -3.61 -3.07
N ILE A 98 22.29 -2.44 -2.55
CA ILE A 98 22.50 -1.14 -3.20
C ILE A 98 23.99 -0.80 -3.22
N GLU A 99 24.62 -0.75 -2.04
CA GLU A 99 25.99 -0.24 -1.88
C GLU A 99 27.06 -1.19 -2.45
N LYS A 100 26.85 -2.51 -2.38
CA LYS A 100 27.88 -3.50 -2.76
C LYS A 100 27.55 -4.28 -4.02
N LYS A 101 26.27 -4.50 -4.33
CA LYS A 101 25.83 -5.28 -5.50
C LYS A 101 25.24 -4.43 -6.63
N GLY A 102 25.15 -3.11 -6.46
CA GLY A 102 24.69 -2.21 -7.51
C GLY A 102 23.18 -2.30 -7.80
N MET A 103 22.37 -2.66 -6.80
CA MET A 103 20.90 -2.60 -6.93
C MET A 103 20.48 -1.13 -7.17
N LYS A 104 19.52 -0.95 -8.08
CA LYS A 104 19.04 0.34 -8.60
C LYS A 104 17.53 0.30 -8.74
N GLU A 105 16.91 1.45 -8.91
CA GLU A 105 15.46 1.58 -9.10
C GLU A 105 14.91 0.71 -10.25
N VAL A 106 15.64 0.55 -11.35
CA VAL A 106 15.23 -0.34 -12.45
C VAL A 106 15.02 -1.79 -11.99
N HIS A 107 15.77 -2.26 -11.00
CA HIS A 107 15.60 -3.61 -10.43
C HIS A 107 14.36 -3.67 -9.54
N PHE A 108 14.06 -2.59 -8.80
CA PHE A 108 12.81 -2.48 -8.06
C PHE A 108 11.61 -2.52 -9.00
N ASP A 109 11.67 -1.79 -10.11
CA ASP A 109 10.60 -1.77 -11.11
C ASP A 109 10.40 -3.16 -11.75
N ALA A 110 11.49 -3.89 -12.02
CA ALA A 110 11.42 -5.28 -12.48
C ALA A 110 10.78 -6.21 -11.43
N VAL A 111 11.15 -6.07 -10.16
CA VAL A 111 10.53 -6.80 -9.04
C VAL A 111 9.03 -6.49 -8.93
N ALA A 112 8.63 -5.24 -9.04
CA ALA A 112 7.21 -4.85 -9.03
C ALA A 112 6.45 -5.44 -10.23
N GLY A 113 7.10 -5.53 -11.40
CA GLY A 113 6.57 -6.23 -12.58
C GLY A 113 6.33 -7.72 -12.33
N HIS A 114 7.29 -8.44 -11.74
CA HIS A 114 7.10 -9.85 -11.39
C HIS A 114 6.02 -10.08 -10.35
N LEU A 115 5.88 -9.16 -9.38
CA LEU A 115 4.79 -9.24 -8.41
C LEU A 115 3.43 -9.05 -9.07
N LYS A 116 3.31 -8.08 -9.99
CA LYS A 116 2.10 -7.88 -10.80
C LYS A 116 1.73 -9.15 -11.56
N ASP A 117 2.69 -9.75 -12.25
CA ASP A 117 2.45 -10.94 -13.05
C ASP A 117 2.10 -12.15 -12.19
N ALA A 118 2.68 -12.28 -10.99
CA ALA A 118 2.32 -13.31 -10.02
C ALA A 118 0.89 -13.13 -9.48
N LEU A 119 0.50 -11.90 -9.13
CA LEU A 119 -0.86 -11.59 -8.69
C LEU A 119 -1.89 -11.95 -9.78
N LEU A 120 -1.66 -11.50 -11.02
CA LEU A 120 -2.54 -11.80 -12.15
C LEU A 120 -2.55 -13.29 -12.49
N GLY A 121 -1.39 -13.95 -12.47
CA GLY A 121 -1.26 -15.39 -12.70
C GLY A 121 -1.97 -16.24 -11.64
N CYS A 122 -2.05 -15.74 -10.41
CA CYS A 122 -2.82 -16.33 -9.34
C CYS A 122 -4.33 -15.99 -9.40
N GLY A 123 -4.78 -15.19 -10.37
CA GLY A 123 -6.20 -14.84 -10.54
C GLY A 123 -6.67 -13.64 -9.70
N VAL A 124 -5.76 -12.85 -9.13
CA VAL A 124 -6.12 -11.58 -8.49
C VAL A 124 -6.61 -10.61 -9.56
N SER A 125 -7.72 -9.91 -9.30
CA SER A 125 -8.27 -8.93 -10.25
C SER A 125 -7.27 -7.81 -10.54
N LYS A 126 -7.38 -7.18 -11.71
CA LYS A 126 -6.52 -6.06 -12.11
C LYS A 126 -6.59 -4.90 -11.12
N ASP A 127 -7.79 -4.59 -10.62
CA ASP A 127 -8.00 -3.48 -9.69
C ASP A 127 -7.35 -3.75 -8.33
N LEU A 128 -7.54 -4.96 -7.79
CA LEU A 128 -6.88 -5.35 -6.54
C LEU A 128 -5.36 -5.46 -6.70
N THR A 129 -4.88 -5.90 -7.87
CA THR A 129 -3.46 -5.89 -8.23
C THR A 129 -2.90 -4.46 -8.21
N ASN A 130 -3.62 -3.48 -8.76
CA ASN A 130 -3.20 -2.09 -8.73
C ASN A 130 -3.19 -1.52 -7.30
N GLU A 131 -4.15 -1.90 -6.47
CA GLU A 131 -4.20 -1.51 -5.04
C GLU A 131 -2.95 -2.02 -4.31
N VAL A 132 -2.57 -3.29 -4.53
CA VAL A 132 -1.33 -3.87 -3.99
C VAL A 132 -0.08 -3.15 -4.49
N LEU A 133 0.04 -2.93 -5.81
CA LEU A 133 1.21 -2.27 -6.39
C LEU A 133 1.36 -0.82 -5.93
N SER A 134 0.25 -0.13 -5.66
CA SER A 134 0.28 1.23 -5.11
C SER A 134 0.91 1.24 -3.72
N VAL A 135 0.58 0.28 -2.86
CA VAL A 135 1.24 0.11 -1.56
C VAL A 135 2.72 -0.23 -1.74
N VAL A 136 3.05 -1.16 -2.63
CA VAL A 136 4.46 -1.54 -2.89
C VAL A 136 5.26 -0.34 -3.41
N ALA A 137 4.70 0.51 -4.26
CA ALA A 137 5.37 1.70 -4.78
C ALA A 137 5.84 2.65 -3.65
N THR A 138 5.09 2.76 -2.54
CA THR A 138 5.51 3.57 -1.37
C THR A 138 6.82 3.10 -0.72
N THR A 139 7.23 1.86 -0.97
CA THR A 139 8.46 1.30 -0.40
C THR A 139 9.72 1.72 -1.16
N LYS A 140 9.59 2.14 -2.43
CA LYS A 140 10.71 2.55 -3.28
C LYS A 140 11.55 3.69 -2.66
N PRO A 141 10.96 4.82 -2.25
CA PRO A 141 11.74 5.88 -1.59
C PRO A 141 12.40 5.43 -0.29
N ILE A 142 11.78 4.50 0.45
CA ILE A 142 12.33 3.94 1.70
C ILE A 142 13.56 3.08 1.42
N ILE A 143 13.54 2.28 0.35
CA ILE A 143 14.63 1.38 -0.04
C ILE A 143 15.85 2.17 -0.54
N PHE A 144 15.65 3.17 -1.40
CA PHE A 144 16.75 3.89 -2.07
C PHE A 144 17.15 5.20 -1.39
N GLY A 145 16.29 5.78 -0.54
CA GLY A 145 16.55 7.04 0.12
C GLY A 145 17.40 6.90 1.38
N LYS A 146 18.67 7.32 1.33
CA LYS A 146 19.59 7.38 2.49
C LYS A 146 19.04 8.21 3.66
N ASP A 147 18.16 9.17 3.36
CA ASP A 147 17.47 10.03 4.33
C ASP A 147 15.95 9.78 4.40
N ALA A 148 15.37 8.92 3.54
CA ALA A 148 13.95 8.59 3.58
C ALA A 148 13.56 7.83 4.86
N GLN A 149 14.54 7.24 5.55
CA GLN A 149 14.37 6.70 6.90
C GLN A 149 14.61 7.71 8.03
N LYS A 150 15.27 8.84 7.74
CA LYS A 150 15.49 9.88 8.74
C LYS A 150 14.33 10.86 8.83
N GLN A 151 13.51 10.92 7.78
CA GLN A 151 12.39 11.83 7.71
C GLN A 151 11.09 11.11 7.41
N THR A 152 10.08 11.37 8.23
CA THR A 152 8.73 10.84 8.02
C THR A 152 8.10 11.46 6.78
N LEU A 153 7.06 10.83 6.22
CA LEU A 153 6.35 11.41 5.08
C LEU A 153 5.86 12.84 5.42
N PHE A 154 5.44 13.05 6.67
CA PHE A 154 5.06 14.35 7.22
C PHE A 154 6.18 15.38 7.09
N GLN A 155 7.42 15.03 7.42
CA GLN A 155 8.56 15.95 7.28
C GLN A 155 8.89 16.21 5.81
N ARG A 156 8.86 15.16 4.98
CA ARG A 156 9.17 15.25 3.53
C ARG A 156 8.16 16.12 2.77
N VAL A 157 6.88 16.11 3.15
CA VAL A 157 5.85 16.98 2.54
C VAL A 157 5.94 18.44 3.03
N GLY A 158 6.79 18.75 4.00
CA GLY A 158 6.98 20.12 4.52
C GLY A 158 6.37 20.38 5.90
N GLY A 159 6.00 19.35 6.64
CA GLY A 159 5.57 19.44 8.04
C GLY A 159 4.24 20.16 8.24
N HIS A 160 4.06 20.78 9.42
CA HIS A 160 2.78 21.36 9.85
C HIS A 160 2.21 22.38 8.87
N ALA A 161 3.05 23.32 8.41
CA ALA A 161 2.62 24.40 7.53
C ALA A 161 2.10 23.86 6.19
N ALA A 162 2.83 22.92 5.59
CA ALA A 162 2.44 22.32 4.32
C ALA A 162 1.16 21.48 4.46
N VAL A 163 1.02 20.67 5.51
CA VAL A 163 -0.20 19.89 5.74
C VAL A 163 -1.41 20.80 5.96
N LYS A 164 -1.27 21.87 6.76
CA LYS A 164 -2.35 22.81 6.99
C LYS A 164 -2.77 23.52 5.70
N ALA A 165 -1.81 24.03 4.93
CA ALA A 165 -2.08 24.67 3.65
C ALA A 165 -2.73 23.70 2.65
N THR A 166 -2.28 22.45 2.63
CA THR A 166 -2.88 21.39 1.80
C THR A 166 -4.33 21.14 2.19
N VAL A 167 -4.61 20.97 3.48
CA VAL A 167 -5.98 20.75 3.96
C VAL A 167 -6.88 21.94 3.68
N ASP A 168 -6.34 23.16 3.79
CA ASP A 168 -7.09 24.36 3.46
C ASP A 168 -7.48 24.38 1.96
N ASN A 169 -6.51 24.19 1.07
CA ASN A 169 -6.78 24.13 -0.38
C ASN A 169 -7.69 22.94 -0.77
N PHE A 170 -7.48 21.78 -0.14
CA PHE A 170 -8.25 20.56 -0.36
C PHE A 170 -9.74 20.74 -0.06
N TYR A 171 -10.08 21.37 1.07
CA TYR A 171 -11.49 21.59 1.39
C TYR A 171 -12.12 22.70 0.54
N ASP A 172 -11.35 23.68 0.07
CA ASP A 172 -11.87 24.66 -0.90
C ASP A 172 -12.33 23.96 -2.19
N ARG A 173 -11.56 22.98 -2.65
CA ARG A 173 -11.92 22.13 -3.80
C ARG A 173 -13.14 21.25 -3.52
N ILE A 174 -13.19 20.57 -2.37
CA ILE A 174 -14.36 19.76 -1.98
C ILE A 174 -15.64 20.60 -1.94
N MET A 175 -15.57 21.81 -1.38
CA MET A 175 -16.74 22.69 -1.26
C MET A 175 -17.17 23.30 -2.60
N ALA A 176 -16.29 23.29 -3.62
CA ALA A 176 -16.60 23.64 -4.99
C ALA A 176 -17.15 22.45 -5.82
N ASP A 177 -16.93 21.20 -5.40
CA ASP A 177 -17.43 20.01 -6.06
C ASP A 177 -18.89 19.74 -5.67
N SER A 178 -19.81 19.92 -6.62
CA SER A 178 -21.25 19.75 -6.41
C SER A 178 -21.66 18.32 -6.02
N SER A 179 -20.84 17.32 -6.30
CA SER A 179 -21.09 15.92 -5.91
C SER A 179 -20.58 15.58 -4.52
N LEU A 180 -19.68 16.38 -3.93
CA LEU A 180 -19.12 16.15 -2.59
C LEU A 180 -19.68 17.11 -1.55
N LYS A 181 -19.94 18.36 -1.94
CA LYS A 181 -20.47 19.41 -1.05
C LYS A 181 -21.67 18.98 -0.20
N PRO A 182 -22.68 18.23 -0.71
CA PRO A 182 -23.84 17.83 0.09
C PRO A 182 -23.52 16.96 1.32
N PHE A 183 -22.39 16.24 1.32
CA PHE A 183 -21.98 15.44 2.48
C PHE A 183 -21.59 16.32 3.69
N PHE A 184 -21.21 17.58 3.44
CA PHE A 184 -20.73 18.53 4.45
C PHE A 184 -21.78 19.54 4.92
N GLU A 185 -23.05 19.39 4.51
CA GLU A 185 -24.13 20.25 4.99
C GLU A 185 -24.28 20.17 6.52
N GLY A 186 -24.33 21.35 7.17
CA GLY A 186 -24.42 21.47 8.62
C GLY A 186 -23.12 21.18 9.38
N ILE A 187 -22.01 20.94 8.68
CA ILE A 187 -20.70 20.71 9.30
C ILE A 187 -19.95 22.03 9.47
N ASP A 188 -19.39 22.26 10.66
CA ASP A 188 -18.43 23.34 10.88
C ASP A 188 -17.12 23.03 10.16
N MET A 189 -16.91 23.69 9.03
CA MET A 189 -15.73 23.49 8.18
C MET A 189 -14.42 23.95 8.83
N SER A 190 -14.45 24.90 9.77
CA SER A 190 -13.25 25.30 10.51
C SER A 190 -12.77 24.16 11.41
N THR A 191 -13.70 23.55 12.14
CA THR A 191 -13.43 22.37 12.96
C THR A 191 -13.04 21.17 12.12
N GLN A 192 -13.71 20.95 10.98
CA GLN A 192 -13.41 19.83 10.08
C GLN A 192 -12.00 19.91 9.48
N ARG A 193 -11.57 21.10 9.03
CA ARG A 193 -10.21 21.33 8.52
C ARG A 193 -9.16 21.00 9.59
N LYS A 194 -9.36 21.46 10.83
CA LYS A 194 -8.44 21.15 11.94
C LYS A 194 -8.32 19.65 12.20
N LYS A 195 -9.46 18.94 12.25
CA LYS A 195 -9.47 17.47 12.44
C LYS A 195 -8.77 16.73 11.31
N GLN A 196 -9.02 17.13 10.05
CA GLN A 196 -8.37 16.51 8.90
C GLN A 196 -6.85 16.76 8.90
N ALA A 197 -6.41 17.96 9.29
CA ALA A 197 -4.99 18.27 9.41
C ALA A 197 -4.31 17.36 10.44
N SER A 198 -4.88 17.22 11.65
CA SER A 198 -4.34 16.30 12.65
C SER A 198 -4.34 14.84 12.19
N PHE A 199 -5.39 14.39 11.48
CA PHE A 199 -5.41 13.04 10.91
C PHE A 199 -4.30 12.83 9.88
N MET A 200 -4.12 13.76 8.93
CA MET A 200 -3.06 13.67 7.92
C MET A 200 -1.67 13.70 8.55
N MET A 201 -1.44 14.55 9.56
CA MET A 201 -0.18 14.57 10.30
C MET A 201 0.10 13.21 10.92
N TYR A 202 -0.87 12.60 11.61
CA TYR A 202 -0.72 11.26 12.18
C TYR A 202 -0.43 10.20 11.11
N VAL A 203 -1.21 10.16 10.03
CA VAL A 203 -1.09 9.15 8.97
C VAL A 203 0.25 9.24 8.24
N PHE A 204 0.80 10.45 8.09
CA PHE A 204 2.11 10.67 7.46
C PHE A 204 3.30 10.49 8.42
N GLY A 205 3.07 10.03 9.66
CA GLY A 205 4.13 9.82 10.65
C GLY A 205 4.59 11.10 11.35
N GLY A 206 3.71 12.07 11.52
CA GLY A 206 3.94 13.23 12.38
C GLY A 206 3.87 12.87 13.87
N PRO A 207 4.31 13.78 14.76
CA PRO A 207 4.36 13.54 16.21
C PRO A 207 2.97 13.46 16.87
N GLU A 208 1.91 13.86 16.18
CA GLU A 208 0.56 13.86 16.71
C GLU A 208 -0.05 12.46 16.72
N GLN A 209 -0.77 12.13 17.79
CA GLN A 209 -1.66 10.98 17.82
C GLN A 209 -3.08 11.40 17.44
N TYR A 210 -3.70 10.67 16.52
CA TYR A 210 -5.09 10.90 16.17
C TYR A 210 -6.03 10.34 17.26
N LYS A 211 -6.87 11.20 17.84
CA LYS A 211 -7.83 10.87 18.91
C LYS A 211 -9.30 10.89 18.45
N GLY A 212 -9.53 10.98 17.14
CA GLY A 212 -10.88 11.03 16.58
C GLY A 212 -11.54 9.66 16.50
N LYS A 213 -12.76 9.65 15.94
CA LYS A 213 -13.48 8.40 15.60
C LYS A 213 -12.68 7.60 14.59
N ASP A 214 -12.81 6.28 14.64
CA ASP A 214 -12.32 5.39 13.58
C ASP A 214 -12.99 5.71 12.23
N MET A 215 -12.36 5.27 11.14
CA MET A 215 -12.76 5.61 9.78
C MET A 215 -14.20 5.18 9.46
N TYR A 216 -14.60 3.96 9.84
CA TYR A 216 -15.95 3.48 9.62
C TYR A 216 -16.97 4.30 10.42
N THR A 217 -16.78 4.44 11.73
CA THR A 217 -17.72 5.17 12.59
C THR A 217 -17.86 6.64 12.20
N ALA A 218 -16.79 7.27 11.68
CA ALA A 218 -16.84 8.64 11.19
C ALA A 218 -17.67 8.79 9.90
N HIS A 219 -17.70 7.77 9.04
CA HIS A 219 -18.30 7.85 7.70
C HIS A 219 -19.59 7.03 7.53
N LYS A 220 -19.94 6.15 8.47
CA LYS A 220 -21.08 5.23 8.34
C LYS A 220 -22.40 5.91 8.00
N ASP A 221 -22.69 7.06 8.62
CA ASP A 221 -23.95 7.78 8.37
C ASP A 221 -23.94 8.42 6.96
N LEU A 222 -22.77 8.81 6.45
CA LEU A 222 -22.64 9.30 5.06
C LEU A 222 -22.91 8.18 4.06
N ILE A 223 -22.46 6.96 4.36
CA ILE A 223 -22.68 5.78 3.53
C ILE A 223 -24.16 5.37 3.60
N GLU A 224 -24.65 5.06 4.80
CA GLU A 224 -25.96 4.45 5.02
C GLU A 224 -27.12 5.41 4.77
N LYS A 225 -26.94 6.71 5.01
CA LYS A 225 -28.04 7.70 4.94
C LYS A 225 -27.91 8.70 3.81
N LYS A 226 -26.68 9.00 3.36
CA LYS A 226 -26.42 9.97 2.29
C LYS A 226 -25.91 9.34 0.99
N GLY A 227 -25.73 8.02 0.93
CA GLY A 227 -25.33 7.32 -0.30
C GLY A 227 -23.89 7.57 -0.72
N MET A 228 -22.98 7.83 0.24
CA MET A 228 -21.55 7.92 -0.06
C MET A 228 -21.02 6.57 -0.57
N THR A 229 -20.22 6.60 -1.63
CA THR A 229 -19.68 5.42 -2.33
C THR A 229 -18.18 5.56 -2.56
N GLU A 230 -17.54 4.49 -3.01
CA GLU A 230 -16.13 4.49 -3.41
C GLU A 230 -15.80 5.54 -4.48
N VAL A 231 -16.74 5.85 -5.38
CA VAL A 231 -16.57 6.92 -6.38
C VAL A 231 -16.37 8.29 -5.71
N HIS A 232 -17.07 8.54 -4.60
CA HIS A 232 -16.89 9.77 -3.83
C HIS A 232 -15.53 9.79 -3.13
N PHE A 233 -15.07 8.65 -2.60
CA PHE A 233 -13.72 8.53 -2.04
C PHE A 233 -12.65 8.84 -3.09
N ASP A 234 -12.77 8.29 -4.31
CA ASP A 234 -11.79 8.50 -5.37
C ASP A 234 -11.74 9.97 -5.80
N LYS A 235 -12.88 10.68 -5.82
CA LYS A 235 -12.92 12.14 -6.03
C LYS A 235 -12.22 12.91 -4.91
N VAL A 236 -12.45 12.53 -3.65
CA VAL A 236 -11.75 13.12 -2.50
C VAL A 236 -10.24 12.93 -2.62
N ALA A 237 -9.77 11.74 -2.98
CA ALA A 237 -8.36 11.48 -3.23
C ALA A 237 -7.81 12.33 -4.39
N GLY A 238 -8.56 12.50 -5.47
CA GLY A 238 -8.22 13.40 -6.59
C GLY A 238 -8.07 14.86 -6.16
N HIS A 239 -9.00 15.38 -5.36
CA HIS A 239 -8.90 16.76 -4.83
C HIS A 239 -7.70 16.95 -3.91
N LEU A 240 -7.33 15.93 -3.14
CA LEU A 240 -6.11 15.97 -2.33
C LEU A 240 -4.85 15.99 -3.21
N GLN A 241 -4.81 15.16 -4.25
CA GLN A 241 -3.72 15.15 -5.23
C GLN A 241 -3.54 16.53 -5.87
N ASP A 242 -4.63 17.14 -6.34
CA ASP A 242 -4.59 18.47 -6.96
C ASP A 242 -4.18 19.56 -5.98
N ALA A 243 -4.60 19.46 -4.71
CA ALA A 243 -4.20 20.39 -3.67
C ALA A 243 -2.69 20.36 -3.45
N LEU A 244 -2.10 19.16 -3.28
CA LEU A 244 -0.66 18.98 -3.12
C LEU A 244 0.12 19.49 -4.33
N LEU A 245 -0.31 19.15 -5.55
CA LEU A 245 0.34 19.60 -6.77
C LEU A 245 0.30 21.13 -6.92
N SER A 246 -0.82 21.76 -6.57
CA SER A 246 -0.96 23.22 -6.64
C SER A 246 -0.07 23.97 -5.64
N LEU A 247 0.35 23.30 -4.57
CA LEU A 247 1.30 23.83 -3.58
C LEU A 247 2.75 23.49 -3.91
N GLY A 248 3.02 22.90 -5.08
CA GLY A 248 4.37 22.61 -5.56
C GLY A 248 4.99 21.34 -4.97
N VAL A 249 4.20 20.47 -4.34
CA VAL A 249 4.69 19.16 -3.88
C VAL A 249 5.06 18.30 -5.10
N GLN A 250 6.25 17.69 -5.06
CA GLN A 250 6.76 16.90 -6.18
C GLN A 250 5.88 15.68 -6.47
N LYS A 251 5.69 15.36 -7.76
CA LYS A 251 4.78 14.29 -8.22
C LYS A 251 5.00 12.95 -7.53
N ASP A 252 6.26 12.55 -7.36
CA ASP A 252 6.61 11.27 -6.72
C ASP A 252 6.18 11.24 -5.25
N LEU A 253 6.32 12.38 -4.55
CA LEU A 253 5.88 12.52 -3.17
C LEU A 253 4.36 12.60 -3.05
N VAL A 254 3.68 13.23 -4.03
CA VAL A 254 2.21 13.21 -4.12
C VAL A 254 1.70 11.79 -4.32
N ALA A 255 2.32 11.01 -5.21
CA ALA A 255 1.95 9.61 -5.43
C ALA A 255 2.07 8.77 -4.15
N GLU A 256 3.11 8.99 -3.34
CA GLU A 256 3.27 8.35 -2.05
C GLU A 256 2.15 8.72 -1.07
N VAL A 257 1.81 10.02 -0.96
CA VAL A 257 0.69 10.48 -0.13
C VAL A 257 -0.63 9.83 -0.55
N ILE A 258 -0.93 9.81 -1.85
CA ILE A 258 -2.17 9.22 -2.36
C ILE A 258 -2.22 7.72 -2.12
N ALA A 259 -1.10 7.00 -2.27
CA ALA A 259 -1.05 5.58 -1.96
C ALA A 259 -1.28 5.30 -0.46
N VAL A 260 -0.74 6.13 0.44
CA VAL A 260 -1.03 6.04 1.88
C VAL A 260 -2.51 6.29 2.15
N VAL A 261 -3.11 7.32 1.56
CA VAL A 261 -4.55 7.62 1.71
C VAL A 261 -5.43 6.52 1.13
N ALA A 262 -5.06 5.91 0.00
CA ALA A 262 -5.81 4.81 -0.59
C ALA A 262 -5.98 3.63 0.39
N THR A 263 -5.02 3.42 1.30
CA THR A 263 -5.12 2.37 2.33
C THR A 263 -6.22 2.61 3.37
N THR A 264 -6.77 3.83 3.46
CA THR A 264 -7.90 4.11 4.35
C THR A 264 -9.25 3.78 3.72
N LYS A 265 -9.31 3.63 2.38
CA LYS A 265 -10.55 3.29 1.65
C LYS A 265 -11.24 2.05 2.24
N PRO A 266 -10.57 0.89 2.40
CA PRO A 266 -11.24 -0.29 2.95
C PRO A 266 -11.59 -0.16 4.45
N LEU A 267 -11.03 0.82 5.17
CA LEU A 267 -11.41 1.13 6.56
C LEU A 267 -12.67 1.99 6.66
N ILE A 268 -13.02 2.71 5.58
CA ILE A 268 -14.22 3.54 5.50
C ILE A 268 -15.44 2.70 5.14
N PHE A 269 -15.27 1.82 4.14
CA PHE A 269 -16.36 0.97 3.63
C PHE A 269 -16.43 -0.39 4.34
N GLY A 270 -15.38 -0.76 5.09
CA GLY A 270 -15.32 -1.97 5.88
C GLY A 270 -15.86 -1.79 7.30
N LYS A 271 -16.58 -2.79 7.83
CA LYS A 271 -17.20 -2.75 9.18
C LYS A 271 -16.28 -3.18 10.32
N GLU A 272 -14.98 -3.32 10.06
CA GLU A 272 -14.01 -3.83 11.03
C GLU A 272 -13.11 -2.72 11.58
N ALA A 273 -12.51 -2.98 12.74
CA ALA A 273 -11.58 -2.06 13.37
C ALA A 273 -10.31 -1.90 12.52
N ALA A 274 -9.80 -0.66 12.46
CA ALA A 274 -8.55 -0.36 11.80
C ALA A 274 -7.36 -1.13 12.41
N PRO A 275 -6.31 -1.44 11.63
CA PRO A 275 -5.05 -1.94 12.16
C PRO A 275 -4.52 -1.02 13.27
N LYS A 276 -3.87 -1.60 14.28
CA LYS A 276 -3.27 -0.83 15.39
C LYS A 276 -2.15 0.12 14.95
N GLU A 277 -1.57 -0.14 13.78
CA GLU A 277 -0.44 0.59 13.22
C GLU A 277 -0.79 1.16 11.85
N THR A 278 -0.32 2.39 11.57
CA THR A 278 -0.45 3.02 10.25
C THR A 278 0.39 2.29 9.20
N LEU A 279 0.12 2.51 7.91
CA LEU A 279 1.02 2.00 6.87
C LEU A 279 2.46 2.49 7.07
N PHE A 280 2.65 3.76 7.44
CA PHE A 280 3.97 4.33 7.72
C PHE A 280 4.72 3.53 8.80
N GLN A 281 4.06 3.22 9.91
CA GLN A 281 4.64 2.40 11.00
C GLN A 281 5.00 1.00 10.51
N ARG A 282 4.11 0.38 9.72
CA ARG A 282 4.33 -0.97 9.16
C ARG A 282 5.43 -1.04 8.10
N LEU A 283 5.83 0.10 7.53
CA LEU A 283 6.96 0.20 6.62
C LEU A 283 8.29 0.51 7.33
N GLY A 284 8.30 0.52 8.67
CA GLY A 284 9.49 0.77 9.48
C GLY A 284 9.69 2.25 9.86
N GLY A 285 8.66 3.07 9.71
CA GLY A 285 8.66 4.44 10.24
C GLY A 285 8.57 4.44 11.77
N HIS A 286 9.45 5.21 12.41
CA HIS A 286 9.49 5.44 13.85
C HIS A 286 9.03 6.85 14.21
#